data_AF-A0A951M8Y1-F1
#
_entry.id   AF-A0A951M8Y1-F1
#
_cell.length_a   1.000
_cell.length_b   1.000
_cell.length_c   1.000
_cell.angle_alpha   90.00
_cell.angle_beta   90.00
_cell.angle_gamma   90.00
#
_symmetry.space_group_name_H-M   'P 1'
#
loop_
_entity.id
_entity.type
_entity.pdbx_description
1 polymer ?
#
loop_
_entity_poly.entity_id
_entity_poly.type
_entity_poly.pdbx_seq_one_letter_code
_entity_poly.pdbx_strand_id
1 'polypeptide(L)' 'MDYLKPRYVPMNRRRRIYEGKAKVLFEGPEPGTLIQHFKDDATAFNAKKHEVIDGKGVLNNRISEFL' A
#
# COMPACT_ATOMS: atom_id res chain seq x y z
N MET A 1 27.30 17.77 11.94
CA MET A 1 26.23 17.12 11.13
C MET A 1 25.48 16.23 12.10
N ASP A 2 24.34 16.69 12.57
CA ASP A 2 23.71 16.13 13.77
C ASP A 2 22.91 14.88 13.42
N TYR A 3 23.46 13.71 13.75
CA TYR A 3 22.92 12.39 13.47
C TYR A 3 21.69 12.00 14.32
N LEU A 4 21.08 12.94 15.06
CA LEU A 4 20.06 12.66 16.07
C LEU A 4 18.73 13.41 15.89
N LYS A 5 18.48 14.04 14.73
CA LYS A 5 17.15 14.61 14.45
C LYS A 5 16.39 13.72 13.47
N PRO A 6 15.28 13.06 13.86
CA PRO A 6 14.36 12.53 12.88
C PRO A 6 13.89 13.71 12.03
N ARG A 7 14.30 13.74 10.75
CA ARG A 7 13.73 14.68 9.79
C ARG A 7 12.26 14.31 9.66
N TYR A 8 11.40 15.05 10.33
CA TYR A 8 9.98 15.03 10.03
C TYR A 8 9.83 15.51 8.58
N VAL A 9 9.69 14.56 7.66
CA VAL A 9 9.30 14.83 6.29
C VAL A 9 7.78 14.89 6.31
N PRO A 10 7.15 16.06 6.09
CA PRO A 10 5.70 16.11 6.00
C PRO A 10 5.28 15.12 4.92
N MET A 11 4.39 14.19 5.27
CA MET A 11 3.80 13.24 4.32
C MET A 11 2.98 14.03 3.29
N ASN A 12 3.66 14.62 2.31
CA ASN A 12 3.05 15.09 1.08
C ASN A 12 2.23 13.91 0.55
N ARG A 13 0.95 14.17 0.19
CA ARG A 13 -0.01 13.20 -0.34
C ARG A 13 0.74 12.10 -1.09
N ARG A 14 0.87 10.94 -0.46
CA ARG A 14 1.77 9.85 -0.86
C ARG A 14 1.64 9.67 -2.36
N ARG A 15 2.70 9.98 -3.11
CA ARG A 15 2.62 9.97 -4.58
C ARG A 15 2.30 8.54 -4.99
N ARG A 16 1.17 8.36 -5.68
CA ARG A 16 0.81 7.05 -6.25
C ARG A 16 1.78 6.76 -7.39
N ILE A 17 2.48 5.64 -7.31
CA ILE A 17 3.44 5.20 -8.32
C ILE A 17 2.78 4.19 -9.26
N TYR A 18 1.94 3.32 -8.71
CA TYR A 18 1.27 2.28 -9.48
C TYR A 18 -0.06 1.86 -8.84
N GLU A 19 -1.01 1.45 -9.66
CA GLU A 19 -2.26 0.83 -9.23
C GLU A 19 -2.52 -0.45 -10.00
N GLY A 20 -2.63 -1.55 -9.26
CA GLY A 20 -3.05 -2.85 -9.77
C GLY A 20 -4.44 -3.22 -9.28
N LYS A 21 -4.89 -4.44 -9.64
CA LYS A 21 -6.24 -4.92 -9.32
C LYS A 21 -6.57 -4.95 -7.83
N ALA A 22 -5.60 -5.35 -7.00
CA ALA A 22 -5.80 -5.56 -5.56
C ALA A 22 -4.87 -4.69 -4.67
N LYS A 23 -3.96 -3.92 -5.27
CA LYS A 23 -2.91 -3.18 -4.55
C LYS A 23 -2.65 -1.83 -5.19
N VAL A 24 -2.37 -0.84 -4.36
CA VAL A 24 -1.83 0.46 -4.78
C VAL A 24 -0.45 0.62 -4.17
N LEU A 25 0.52 1.06 -4.96
CA LEU A 25 1.86 1.39 -4.48
C LEU A 25 2.03 2.91 -4.45
N PHE A 26 2.54 3.38 -3.31
CA PHE A 26 2.90 4.75 -3.11
C PHE A 26 4.38 4.88 -2.79
N GLU A 27 4.94 6.07 -3.03
CA GLU A 27 6.27 6.42 -2.56
C GLU A 27 6.33 6.32 -1.03
N GLY A 28 7.38 5.66 -0.53
CA GLY A 28 7.63 5.52 0.90
C GLY A 28 8.27 6.75 1.53
N PRO A 29 8.35 6.79 2.87
CA PRO A 29 8.90 7.94 3.58
C PRO A 29 10.42 8.07 3.42
N GLU A 30 11.10 6.98 3.12
CA GLU A 30 12.55 6.93 2.90
C GLU A 30 12.87 6.66 1.42
N PRO A 31 13.96 7.25 0.88
CA PRO A 31 14.37 6.99 -0.50
C PRO A 31 14.52 5.50 -0.80
N GLY A 32 13.92 5.04 -1.90
CA GLY A 32 13.94 3.64 -2.31
C GLY A 32 12.91 2.74 -1.62
N THR A 33 12.12 3.26 -0.68
CA THR A 33 11.03 2.52 -0.03
C THR A 33 9.68 2.77 -0.71
N LEU A 34 8.75 1.84 -0.53
CA LEU A 34 7.38 1.91 -1.03
C LEU A 34 6.38 1.63 0.09
N ILE A 35 5.22 2.25 -0.01
CA ILE A 35 4.05 1.91 0.81
C ILE A 35 3.10 1.09 -0.04
N GLN A 36 2.85 -0.15 0.38
CA GLN A 36 1.85 -1.02 -0.23
C GLN A 36 0.50 -0.85 0.48
N HIS A 37 -0.55 -0.57 -0.29
CA HIS A 37 -1.92 -0.52 0.20
C HIS A 37 -2.73 -1.64 -0.44
N PHE A 38 -3.24 -2.55 0.37
CA PHE A 38 -4.14 -3.61 -0.08
C PHE A 38 -5.56 -3.06 -0.21
N LYS A 39 -6.17 -3.27 -1.37
CA LYS A 39 -7.55 -2.88 -1.64
C LYS A 39 -8.52 -3.99 -1.23
N ASP A 40 -9.76 -3.58 -0.97
CA ASP A 40 -10.89 -4.48 -0.73
C ASP A 40 -11.43 -5.12 -2.02
N ASP A 41 -10.90 -4.73 -3.18
CA ASP A 41 -11.20 -5.34 -4.47
C ASP A 41 -10.83 -6.83 -4.49
N ALA A 42 -11.82 -7.69 -4.71
CA ALA A 42 -11.66 -9.09 -5.03
C ALA A 42 -11.94 -9.29 -6.52
N THR A 43 -10.95 -9.82 -7.25
CA THR A 43 -11.12 -10.15 -8.67
C THR A 43 -10.92 -11.64 -8.89
N ALA A 44 -11.79 -12.26 -9.69
CA ALA A 44 -11.64 -13.62 -10.16
C ALA A 44 -11.69 -13.67 -11.70
N PHE A 45 -11.22 -14.79 -12.27
CA PHE A 45 -11.27 -15.05 -13.70
C PHE A 45 -10.64 -13.91 -14.54
N ASN A 46 -9.42 -13.49 -14.21
CA ASN A 46 -8.72 -12.37 -14.86
C ASN A 46 -9.46 -11.02 -14.81
N ALA A 47 -10.17 -10.75 -13.71
CA ALA A 47 -11.03 -9.57 -13.52
C ALA A 47 -12.32 -9.56 -14.34
N LYS A 48 -12.75 -10.71 -14.86
CA LYS A 48 -14.13 -10.87 -15.37
C LYS A 48 -15.16 -10.80 -14.25
N LYS A 49 -14.80 -11.20 -13.03
CA LYS A 49 -15.59 -10.97 -11.82
C LYS A 49 -14.84 -10.00 -10.91
N HIS A 50 -15.53 -8.97 -10.46
CA HIS A 50 -15.06 -7.96 -9.52
C HIS A 50 -16.13 -7.74 -8.46
N GLU A 51 -15.69 -7.66 -7.22
CA GLU A 51 -16.52 -7.37 -6.05
C GLU A 51 -15.68 -6.64 -5.01
N VAL A 52 -16.30 -5.82 -4.19
CA VAL A 52 -15.64 -5.19 -3.04
C VAL A 52 -16.05 -5.96 -1.80
N ILE A 53 -15.07 -6.54 -1.11
CA ILE A 53 -15.29 -7.29 0.14
C ILE A 53 -14.70 -6.45 1.27
N ASP A 54 -15.57 -5.91 2.11
CA ASP A 54 -15.16 -5.02 3.20
C ASP A 54 -14.14 -5.70 4.13
N GLY A 55 -13.07 -4.97 4.46
CA GLY A 55 -12.00 -5.45 5.33
C GLY A 55 -11.03 -6.48 4.71
N LYS A 56 -11.25 -6.93 3.46
CA LYS A 56 -10.34 -7.85 2.76
C LYS A 56 -8.91 -7.30 2.69
N GLY A 57 -8.75 -6.03 2.40
CA GLY A 57 -7.46 -5.35 2.30
C GLY A 57 -6.72 -5.36 3.63
N VAL A 58 -7.43 -5.06 4.72
CA VAL A 58 -6.89 -5.07 6.08
C VAL A 58 -6.41 -6.47 6.47
N LEU A 59 -7.22 -7.50 6.20
CA LEU A 59 -6.84 -8.89 6.48
C LEU A 59 -5.61 -9.32 5.66
N ASN A 60 -5.59 -9.02 4.37
CA ASN A 60 -4.43 -9.34 3.53
C ASN A 60 -3.16 -8.64 4.01
N ASN A 61 -3.27 -7.38 4.46
CA ASN A 61 -2.15 -6.66 5.02
C ASN A 61 -1.61 -7.35 6.28
N ARG A 62 -2.49 -7.72 7.23
CA ARG A 62 -2.09 -8.42 8.46
C ARG A 62 -1.47 -9.78 8.19
N ILE A 63 -2.04 -10.56 7.26
CA ILE A 63 -1.49 -11.87 6.89
C ILE A 63 -0.12 -11.70 6.22
N SER A 64 0.02 -10.74 5.31
CA SER A 64 1.28 -10.51 4.56
C SER A 64 2.38 -9.87 5.41
N GLU A 65 2.04 -9.21 6.51
CA GLU A 65 3.01 -8.69 7.48
C GLU A 65 3.53 -9.80 8.40
N PHE A 66 2.71 -10.84 8.66
CA PHE A 66 3.09 -11.98 9.48
C PHE A 66 3.91 -13.04 8.72
N LEU A 67 3.62 -13.25 7.43
CA LEU A 67 4.30 -14.21 6.55
C LEU A 67 5.60 -13.65 5.96
#